data_AF-W7LI12-F1
#
_entry.id   AF-W7LI12-F1
#
_cell.length_a   1.000
_cell.length_b   1.000
_cell.length_c   1.000
_cell.angle_alpha   90.00
_cell.angle_beta   90.00
_cell.angle_gamma   90.00
#
_symmetry.space_group_name_H-M   'P 1'
#
loop_
_entity.id
_entity.type
_entity.pdbx_description
1 polymer ?
#
loop_
_entity_poly.entity_id
_entity_poly.type
_entity_poly.pdbx_seq_one_letter_code
_entity_poly.pdbx_strand_id
1 'polypeptide(L)' 'MNSSKNINPHCHICKEQLKLDEVVVLDGTLKGIIHAECNNLPQEEIEDRGSFQEVISRNQLWLKQFNHMILH' A
#
# COMPACT_ATOMS: atom_id res chain seq x y z
N MET A 1 27.38 -7.77 -0.14
CA MET A 1 26.60 -7.20 -1.26
C MET A 1 25.13 -7.29 -0.87
N ASN A 2 24.55 -6.21 -0.37
CA ASN A 2 23.13 -6.17 -0.01
C ASN A 2 22.33 -6.11 -1.31
N SER A 3 21.81 -7.24 -1.76
CA SER A 3 20.75 -7.26 -2.74
C SER A 3 19.55 -6.57 -2.09
N SER A 4 19.30 -5.31 -2.44
CA SER A 4 18.03 -4.65 -2.15
C SER A 4 16.94 -5.48 -2.83
N LYS A 5 16.40 -6.47 -2.12
CA LYS A 5 15.29 -7.27 -2.63
C LYS A 5 14.12 -6.30 -2.72
N ASN A 6 13.79 -5.88 -3.93
CA ASN A 6 12.56 -5.16 -4.22
C ASN A 6 11.40 -5.98 -3.66
N ILE A 7 10.79 -5.51 -2.59
CA ILE A 7 9.68 -6.19 -1.95
C ILE A 7 8.43 -5.77 -2.71
N ASN A 8 7.80 -6.74 -3.37
CA ASN A 8 6.49 -6.51 -3.96
C ASN A 8 5.46 -6.38 -2.83
N PRO A 9 4.69 -5.28 -2.77
CA PRO A 9 3.63 -5.07 -1.79
C PRO A 9 2.49 -6.06 -2.07
N HIS A 10 1.91 -6.63 -1.02
CA HIS A 10 0.76 -7.52 -1.13
C HIS A 10 -0.31 -7.07 -0.15
N CYS A 11 -1.57 -7.24 -0.54
CA CYS A 11 -2.70 -7.04 0.34
C CYS A 11 -2.68 -8.14 1.41
N HIS A 12 -2.67 -7.76 2.69
CA HIS A 12 -2.59 -8.75 3.76
C HIS A 12 -3.88 -9.56 3.95
N ILE A 13 -5.00 -9.17 3.31
CA ILE A 13 -6.29 -9.87 3.32
C ILE A 13 -6.32 -10.98 2.27
N CYS A 14 -6.29 -10.63 0.98
CA CYS A 14 -6.36 -11.61 -0.12
C CYS A 14 -5.00 -12.22 -0.49
N LYS A 15 -3.89 -11.67 0.02
CA LYS A 15 -2.50 -12.05 -0.30
C LYS A 15 -2.08 -11.80 -1.75
N GLU A 16 -2.90 -11.14 -2.55
CA GLU A 16 -2.55 -10.74 -3.91
C GLU A 16 -1.64 -9.50 -3.92
N GLN A 17 -0.84 -9.37 -4.97
CA GLN A 17 0.09 -8.26 -5.15
C GLN A 17 -0.68 -6.95 -5.38
N LEU A 18 -0.26 -5.88 -4.71
CA LEU A 18 -0.75 -4.52 -4.95
C LEU A 18 -0.01 -3.93 -6.17
N LYS A 19 -0.78 -3.41 -7.12
CA LYS A 19 -0.23 -2.81 -8.35
C LYS A 19 -0.44 -1.31 -8.37
N LEU A 20 0.29 -0.64 -9.26
CA LEU A 20 0.01 0.76 -9.59
C LEU A 20 -1.42 0.89 -10.13
N ASP A 21 -2.00 2.07 -9.96
CA ASP A 21 -3.37 2.42 -10.37
C ASP A 21 -4.51 1.65 -9.67
N GLU A 22 -4.23 0.57 -8.93
CA GLU A 22 -5.25 -0.10 -8.11
C GLU A 22 -5.71 0.80 -6.96
N VAL A 23 -7.00 0.78 -6.67
CA VAL A 23 -7.56 1.53 -5.54
C VAL A 23 -7.30 0.75 -4.25
N VAL A 24 -6.66 1.39 -3.30
CA VAL A 24 -6.25 0.83 -2.03
C VAL A 24 -6.73 1.68 -0.86
N VAL A 25 -6.76 1.09 0.32
CA VAL A 25 -6.92 1.81 1.58
C VAL A 25 -5.72 1.54 2.48
N LEU A 26 -5.35 2.56 3.26
CA LEU A 26 -4.38 2.46 4.33
C LEU A 26 -5.15 2.15 5.63
N ASP A 27 -4.95 0.93 6.13
CA ASP A 27 -5.48 0.45 7.40
C ASP A 27 -4.74 1.15 8.55
N GLY A 28 -5.45 1.92 9.36
CA GLY A 28 -4.87 2.61 10.52
C GLY A 28 -4.60 1.73 11.74
N THR A 29 -5.30 0.60 11.84
CA THR A 29 -5.20 -0.34 12.95
C THR A 29 -3.93 -1.18 12.83
N LEU A 30 -3.68 -1.75 11.65
CA LEU A 30 -2.49 -2.57 11.37
C LEU A 30 -1.38 -1.82 10.63
N LYS A 31 -1.62 -0.57 10.22
CA LYS A 31 -0.69 0.23 9.41
C LYS A 31 -0.24 -0.53 8.17
N GLY A 32 -1.20 -1.10 7.45
CA GLY A 32 -0.99 -1.89 6.24
C GLY A 32 -1.76 -1.34 5.05
N ILE A 33 -1.34 -1.67 3.84
CA ILE A 33 -2.09 -1.31 2.62
C ILE A 33 -2.88 -2.54 2.16
N ILE A 34 -4.16 -2.35 1.85
CA ILE A 34 -5.04 -3.40 1.34
C ILE A 34 -5.83 -2.88 0.14
N HIS A 35 -6.25 -3.80 -0.74
CA HIS A 35 -7.17 -3.45 -1.82
C HIS A 35 -8.45 -2.86 -1.25
N ALA A 36 -8.99 -1.83 -1.88
CA ALA A 36 -10.22 -1.20 -1.43
C ALA A 36 -11.43 -2.15 -1.47
N GLU A 37 -11.41 -3.16 -2.36
CA GLU A 37 -12.42 -4.23 -2.42
C GLU A 37 -12.27 -5.27 -1.29
N CYS A 38 -11.07 -5.44 -0.74
CA CYS A 38 -10.80 -6.31 0.41
C CYS A 38 -11.10 -5.62 1.74
N ASN A 39 -11.41 -4.31 1.71
CA ASN A 39 -11.61 -3.51 2.91
C ASN A 39 -12.95 -3.82 3.57
N ASN A 40 -12.88 -4.43 4.76
CA ASN A 40 -14.02 -4.57 5.67
C ASN A 40 -13.88 -3.68 6.91
N LEU A 41 -12.92 -2.74 6.91
CA LEU A 41 -12.71 -1.81 8.03
C LEU A 41 -13.79 -0.72 8.02
N PRO A 42 -14.25 -0.28 9.20
CA PRO A 42 -15.11 0.89 9.31
C PRO A 42 -14.35 2.16 8.90
N GLN A 43 -15.07 3.20 8.50
CA GLN A 43 -14.46 4.39 7.88
C GLN A 43 -13.48 5.11 8.81
N GLU A 44 -13.75 5.09 10.11
CA GLU A 44 -12.89 5.64 11.16
C GLU A 44 -11.53 4.93 11.30
N GLU A 45 -11.40 3.70 10.80
CA GLU A 45 -10.14 2.93 10.81
C GLU A 45 -9.35 3.08 9.50
N ILE A 46 -9.88 3.81 8.52
CA ILE A 46 -9.20 4.08 7.24
C ILE A 46 -8.41 5.39 7.37
N GLU A 47 -7.08 5.30 7.33
CA GLU A 47 -6.19 6.47 7.40
C GLU A 47 -6.10 7.24 6.08
N ASP A 48 -6.08 6.52 4.95
CA ASP A 48 -5.99 7.11 3.61
C ASP A 48 -6.66 6.17 2.59
N ARG A 49 -7.08 6.74 1.46
CA ARG A 49 -7.68 6.03 0.33
C ARG A 49 -7.32 6.72 -0.98
N GLY A 50 -7.01 5.92 -1.99
CA GLY A 50 -6.70 6.42 -3.33
C GLY A 50 -6.13 5.31 -4.19
N SER A 51 -5.54 5.68 -5.33
CA SER A 51 -4.70 4.74 -6.05
C SER A 51 -3.46 4.40 -5.23
N PHE A 52 -2.89 3.21 -5.43
CA PHE A 52 -1.71 2.75 -4.70
C PHE A 52 -0.58 3.79 -4.72
N GLN A 53 -0.23 4.30 -5.90
CA GLN A 53 0.81 5.32 -6.06
C GLN A 53 0.53 6.62 -5.28
N GLU A 54 -0.72 7.07 -5.19
CA GLU A 54 -1.07 8.28 -4.45
C GLU A 54 -0.91 8.06 -2.94
N VAL A 55 -1.41 6.94 -2.42
CA VAL A 55 -1.31 6.59 -0.99
C VAL A 55 0.16 6.46 -0.58
N ILE A 56 0.98 5.80 -1.40
CA ILE A 56 2.42 5.71 -1.16
C ILE A 56 3.09 7.09 -1.22
N SER A 57 2.75 7.93 -2.21
CA SER A 57 3.39 9.24 -2.39
C SER A 57 3.07 10.22 -1.26
N ARG A 58 1.88 10.12 -0.66
CA ARG A 58 1.47 10.92 0.51
C ARG A 58 2.16 10.47 1.80
N ASN A 59 2.59 9.20 1.89
CA ASN A 59 3.13 8.62 3.10
C ASN A 59 4.64 8.34 3.00
N GLN A 60 5.45 9.16 3.69
CA GLN A 60 6.91 9.09 3.65
C GLN A 60 7.50 7.73 4.06
N LEU A 61 6.85 7.00 4.97
CA LEU A 61 7.31 5.67 5.37
C LEU A 61 7.18 4.69 4.21
N TRP A 62 6.00 4.65 3.60
CA TRP A 62 5.72 3.78 2.48
C TRP A 62 6.48 4.16 1.22
N LEU A 63 6.66 5.46 0.97
CA LEU A 63 7.48 5.94 -0.14
C LEU A 63 8.91 5.41 -0.05
N LYS A 64 9.54 5.43 1.15
CA LYS A 64 10.88 4.85 1.31
C LYS A 64 10.94 3.35 1.00
N GLN A 65 9.85 2.63 1.24
CA GLN A 65 9.80 1.18 1.04
C GLN A 65 9.48 0.80 -0.42
N PHE A 66 8.59 1.54 -1.06
CA PHE A 66 8.01 1.20 -2.36
C PHE A 66 8.31 2.21 -3.48
N ASN A 67 9.24 3.15 -3.27
CA ASN A 67 9.66 4.12 -4.30
C ASN A 67 10.10 3.45 -5.61
N HIS A 68 10.72 2.28 -5.54
CA HIS A 68 11.19 1.51 -6.69
C HIS A 68 10.06 1.07 -7.63
N MET A 69 8.81 1.15 -7.19
CA MET A 69 7.63 0.90 -8.02
C MET A 69 7.05 2.17 -8.64
N ILE A 70 7.40 3.35 -8.14
CA ILE A 70 6.77 4.63 -8.53
C ILE A 70 7.74 5.50 -9.33
N LEU A 71 8.98 5.59 -8.86
CA LEU A 71 10.03 6.37 -9.47
C LEU A 71 10.79 5.47 -10.46
N HIS A 72 10.30 5.44 -11.69
CA HIS A 72 11.00 4.87 -12.85
C HIS A 72 11.83 5.93 -13.56
#